data_AF-A0A251ULY3-F1
#
_entry.id   AF-A0A251ULY3-F1
#
_cell.length_a   1.000
_cell.length_b   1.000
_cell.length_c   1.000
_cell.angle_alpha   90.00
_cell.angle_beta   90.00
_cell.angle_gamma   90.00
#
_symmetry.space_group_name_H-M   'P 1'
#
loop_
_entity.id
_entity.type
_entity.pdbx_description
1 polymer ?
#
loop_
_entity_poly.entity_id
_entity_poly.type
_entity_poly.pdbx_seq_one_letter_code
_entity_poly.pdbx_strand_id
1 'polypeptide(L)'
;MSNGFKKALNVGLEQLVGIVTHRIRAILDSVATVSYDLSEAEYAENEVNDPWVQRLLHAVETNTGWLQPLMTANKYDSFVHLVIDFIVKRLEVIMMQKRFSQLGGLQLDRDVSALVSHFSGMT
;
A
#
# COMPACT_ATOMS: atom_id res chain seq x y z
N MET A 1 -28.97 18.67 -13.61
CA MET A 1 -28.91 17.20 -13.52
C MET A 1 -27.51 16.59 -13.37
N SER A 2 -26.40 17.32 -13.62
CA SER A 2 -25.02 16.78 -13.58
C SER A 2 -24.43 16.55 -12.16
N ASN A 3 -24.78 17.38 -11.18
CA ASN A 3 -24.13 17.34 -9.86
C ASN A 3 -24.56 16.15 -8.98
N GLY A 4 -25.79 15.66 -9.13
CA GLY A 4 -26.30 14.53 -8.37
C GLY A 4 -25.57 13.22 -8.69
N PHE A 5 -25.40 12.91 -9.98
CA PHE A 5 -24.67 11.72 -10.43
C PHE A 5 -23.18 11.77 -10.08
N LYS A 6 -22.54 12.93 -10.23
CA LYS A 6 -21.13 13.11 -9.80
C LYS A 6 -20.97 12.87 -8.30
N LYS A 7 -21.89 13.39 -7.49
CA LYS A 7 -21.89 13.16 -6.05
C LYS A 7 -22.08 11.68 -5.72
N ALA A 8 -23.06 11.02 -6.33
CA ALA A 8 -23.31 9.59 -6.10
C ALA A 8 -22.10 8.72 -6.49
N LEU A 9 -21.43 9.04 -7.60
CA LEU A 9 -20.22 8.36 -8.03
C LEU A 9 -19.07 8.52 -7.04
N ASN A 10 -18.83 9.74 -6.54
CA ASN A 10 -17.77 9.98 -5.56
C ASN A 10 -18.03 9.24 -4.25
N VAL A 11 -19.27 9.25 -3.76
CA VAL A 11 -19.67 8.48 -2.57
C VAL A 11 -19.44 6.99 -2.79
N GLY A 12 -19.80 6.44 -3.96
CA GLY A 12 -19.57 5.03 -4.28
C GLY A 12 -18.09 4.66 -4.31
N LEU A 13 -17.24 5.55 -4.87
CA LEU A 13 -15.78 5.36 -4.86
C LEU A 13 -15.21 5.38 -3.43
N GLU A 14 -15.61 6.35 -2.61
CA GLU A 14 -15.21 6.42 -1.20
C GLU A 14 -15.60 5.17 -0.42
N GLN A 15 -16.80 4.64 -0.67
CA GLN A 15 -17.26 3.38 -0.06
C GLN A 15 -16.42 2.18 -0.52
N LEU A 16 -16.09 2.08 -1.81
CA LEU A 16 -15.21 1.02 -2.32
C LEU A 16 -13.81 1.11 -1.70
N VAL A 17 -13.25 2.32 -1.60
CA VAL A 17 -11.98 2.55 -0.92
C VAL A 17 -12.08 2.14 0.55
N GLY A 18 -13.17 2.47 1.24
CA GLY A 18 -13.43 2.04 2.61
C GLY A 18 -13.43 0.52 2.77
N ILE A 19 -14.00 -0.22 1.82
CA ILE A 19 -14.01 -1.69 1.83
C ILE A 19 -12.59 -2.24 1.63
N VAL A 20 -11.85 -1.75 0.63
CA VAL A 20 -10.49 -2.22 0.35
C VAL A 20 -9.55 -1.90 1.51
N THR A 21 -9.55 -0.65 1.98
CA THR A 21 -8.70 -0.20 3.09
C THR A 21 -8.97 -0.97 4.38
N HIS A 22 -10.24 -1.33 4.66
CA HIS A 22 -10.59 -2.20 5.78
C HIS A 22 -9.97 -3.60 5.65
N ARG A 23 -10.00 -4.20 4.45
CA ARG A 23 -9.45 -5.55 4.21
C ARG A 23 -7.93 -5.61 4.29
N ILE A 24 -7.22 -4.57 3.83
CA ILE A 24 -5.76 -4.53 3.86
C ILE A 24 -5.18 -4.03 5.20
N ARG A 25 -6.02 -3.44 6.07
CA ARG A 25 -5.58 -2.80 7.32
C ARG A 25 -4.74 -3.72 8.20
N ALA A 26 -5.16 -4.98 8.41
CA ALA A 26 -4.44 -5.90 9.29
C ALA A 26 -3.01 -6.19 8.79
N ILE A 27 -2.83 -6.31 7.47
CA ILE A 27 -1.52 -6.53 6.85
C ILE A 27 -0.66 -5.27 7.03
N LEU A 28 -1.25 -4.10 6.81
CA LEU A 28 -0.57 -2.82 6.95
C LEU A 28 -0.15 -2.54 8.41
N ASP A 29 -1.00 -2.90 9.37
CA ASP A 29 -0.70 -2.78 10.80
C ASP A 29 0.40 -3.77 11.23
N SER A 30 0.53 -4.92 10.56
CA SER A 30 1.62 -5.87 10.83
C SER A 30 3.00 -5.30 10.51
N VAL A 31 3.11 -4.29 9.65
CA VAL A 31 4.38 -3.59 9.37
C VAL A 31 4.96 -2.95 10.64
N ALA A 32 4.10 -2.60 11.61
CA ALA A 32 4.55 -2.05 12.90
C ALA A 32 5.48 -3.01 13.65
N THR A 33 5.34 -4.33 13.47
CA THR A 33 6.16 -5.33 14.17
C THR A 33 7.51 -5.63 13.49
N VAL A 34 7.73 -5.15 12.26
CA VAL A 34 8.99 -5.35 11.53
C VAL A 34 10.07 -4.42 12.08
N SER A 35 11.22 -4.96 12.48
CA SER A 35 12.36 -4.14 12.92
C SER A 35 13.09 -3.50 11.72
N TYR A 36 13.55 -2.28 11.90
CA TYR A 36 14.54 -1.63 11.02
C TYR A 36 15.84 -1.31 11.79
N ASP A 37 15.96 -1.75 13.03
CA ASP A 37 17.24 -1.83 13.72
C ASP A 37 17.80 -3.22 13.45
N LEU A 38 18.55 -3.35 12.36
CA LEU A 38 18.96 -4.62 11.77
C LEU A 38 20.45 -4.88 11.94
N SER A 39 20.79 -6.14 12.24
CA SER A 39 22.11 -6.74 12.06
C SER A 39 22.32 -7.22 10.62
N GLU A 40 23.57 -7.57 10.26
CA GLU A 40 23.90 -8.12 8.93
C GLU A 40 23.14 -9.42 8.63
N ALA A 41 23.00 -10.30 9.63
CA ALA A 41 22.29 -11.56 9.47
C ALA A 41 20.80 -11.35 9.21
N GLU A 42 20.15 -10.43 9.94
CA GLU A 42 18.74 -10.09 9.74
C GLU A 42 18.51 -9.37 8.40
N TYR A 43 19.42 -8.48 8.00
CA TYR A 43 19.35 -7.84 6.70
C TYR A 43 19.44 -8.86 5.57
N ALA A 44 20.42 -9.77 5.61
CA ALA A 44 20.58 -10.83 4.61
C ALA A 44 19.37 -11.78 4.56
N GLU A 45 18.79 -12.12 5.71
CA GLU A 45 17.57 -12.91 5.78
C GLU A 45 16.40 -12.20 5.09
N ASN A 46 16.21 -10.91 5.34
CA ASN A 46 15.16 -10.11 4.72
C ASN A 46 15.33 -9.95 3.20
N GLU A 47 16.56 -10.06 2.67
CA GLU A 47 16.77 -10.01 1.23
C GLU A 47 16.20 -11.23 0.51
N VAL A 48 16.19 -12.38 1.19
CA VAL A 48 15.64 -13.66 0.72
C VAL A 48 14.15 -13.76 1.05
N ASN A 49 13.78 -13.38 2.28
CA ASN A 49 12.45 -13.48 2.84
C ASN A 49 11.89 -12.09 3.11
N ASP A 50 11.25 -11.51 2.10
CA ASP A 50 10.67 -10.17 2.19
C ASP A 50 9.76 -10.04 3.43
N PRO A 51 10.02 -9.07 4.32
CA PRO A 51 9.36 -9.02 5.61
C PRO A 51 7.90 -8.60 5.52
N TRP A 52 7.48 -7.81 4.52
CA TRP A 52 6.10 -7.30 4.45
C TRP A 52 5.66 -6.75 3.09
N VAL A 53 6.55 -6.21 2.26
CA VAL A 53 6.23 -5.52 1.01
C VAL A 53 5.45 -6.43 0.07
N GLN A 54 5.94 -7.64 -0.20
CA GLN A 54 5.29 -8.59 -1.10
C GLN A 54 3.89 -8.98 -0.60
N ARG A 55 3.74 -9.17 0.71
CA ARG A 55 2.43 -9.48 1.32
C ARG A 55 1.46 -8.31 1.16
N LEU A 56 1.92 -7.08 1.31
CA LEU A 56 1.10 -5.90 1.09
C LEU A 56 0.70 -5.76 -0.38
N LEU A 57 1.65 -5.85 -1.31
CA LEU A 57 1.38 -5.72 -2.75
C LEU A 57 0.35 -6.75 -3.21
N HIS A 58 0.54 -8.01 -2.83
CA HIS A 58 -0.41 -9.08 -3.12
C HIS A 58 -1.81 -8.80 -2.56
N ALA A 59 -1.88 -8.24 -1.34
CA ALA A 59 -3.16 -7.88 -0.74
C ALA A 59 -3.85 -6.72 -1.50
N VAL A 60 -3.09 -5.73 -1.97
CA VAL A 60 -3.64 -4.66 -2.80
C VAL A 60 -4.19 -5.23 -4.10
N GLU A 61 -3.39 -5.98 -4.85
CA GLU A 61 -3.81 -6.62 -6.11
C GLU A 61 -5.08 -7.47 -5.95
N THR A 62 -5.11 -8.30 -4.91
CA THR A 62 -6.27 -9.17 -4.62
C THR A 62 -7.54 -8.37 -4.36
N ASN A 63 -7.42 -7.20 -3.74
CA ASN A 63 -8.57 -6.37 -3.36
C ASN A 63 -8.97 -5.34 -4.41
N THR A 64 -8.08 -4.97 -5.34
CA THR A 64 -8.36 -3.96 -6.37
C THR A 64 -8.47 -4.55 -7.78
N GLY A 65 -7.69 -5.58 -8.13
CA GLY A 65 -7.54 -6.06 -9.51
C GLY A 65 -8.85 -6.52 -10.15
N TRP A 66 -9.74 -7.14 -9.37
CA TRP A 66 -11.05 -7.59 -9.86
C TRP A 66 -12.00 -6.44 -10.24
N LEU A 67 -11.75 -5.21 -9.76
CA LEU A 67 -12.53 -4.02 -10.11
C LEU A 67 -12.10 -3.40 -11.45
N GLN A 68 -10.87 -3.67 -11.91
CA GLN A 68 -10.32 -3.11 -13.15
C GLN A 68 -11.22 -3.31 -14.37
N PRO A 69 -11.73 -4.54 -14.68
CA PRO A 69 -12.61 -4.73 -15.82
C PRO A 69 -14.02 -4.16 -15.64
N LEU A 70 -14.40 -3.74 -14.43
CA LEU A 70 -15.74 -3.22 -14.09
C LEU A 70 -15.80 -1.69 -14.12
N MET A 71 -14.67 -1.02 -14.33
CA MET A 71 -14.53 0.43 -14.25
C MET A 71 -13.93 0.98 -15.53
N THR A 72 -14.19 2.27 -15.81
CA THR A 72 -13.43 2.97 -16.84
C THR A 72 -12.00 3.20 -16.35
N ALA A 73 -11.01 3.21 -17.25
CA ALA A 73 -9.60 3.38 -16.90
C ALA A 73 -9.36 4.55 -15.94
N ASN A 74 -9.88 5.75 -16.28
CA ASN A 74 -9.72 6.95 -15.43
C ASN A 74 -10.34 6.78 -14.04
N LYS A 75 -11.40 5.98 -13.89
CA LYS A 75 -12.06 5.76 -12.60
C LYS A 75 -11.37 4.70 -11.77
N TYR A 76 -10.83 3.68 -12.42
CA TYR A 76 -9.97 2.69 -11.76
C TYR A 76 -8.69 3.34 -11.25
N ASP A 77 -8.04 4.16 -12.07
CA ASP A 77 -6.86 4.93 -11.72
C ASP A 77 -7.09 5.83 -10.48
N SER A 78 -8.14 6.67 -10.51
CA SER A 78 -8.53 7.50 -9.36
C SER A 78 -8.81 6.67 -8.09
N PHE A 79 -9.41 5.50 -8.25
CA PHE A 79 -9.70 4.58 -7.14
C PHE A 79 -8.42 4.00 -6.53
N VAL A 80 -7.50 3.53 -7.37
CA VAL A 80 -6.20 2.98 -6.94
C VAL A 80 -5.38 4.06 -6.24
N HIS A 81 -5.36 5.29 -6.75
CA HIS A 81 -4.71 6.42 -6.08
C HIS A 81 -5.24 6.68 -4.66
N LEU A 82 -6.55 6.62 -4.45
CA LEU A 82 -7.13 6.78 -3.11
C LEU A 82 -6.73 5.64 -2.15
N VAL A 83 -6.58 4.42 -2.66
CA VAL A 83 -6.08 3.29 -1.87
C VAL A 83 -4.59 3.48 -1.53
N ILE A 84 -3.77 3.91 -2.50
CA ILE A 84 -2.35 4.21 -2.29
C ILE A 84 -2.18 5.32 -1.24
N ASP A 85 -2.95 6.40 -1.33
CA ASP A 85 -2.91 7.50 -0.36
C ASP A 85 -3.19 7.02 1.07
N PHE A 86 -4.15 6.11 1.25
CA PHE A 86 -4.43 5.51 2.55
C PHE A 86 -3.23 4.69 3.06
N ILE A 87 -2.63 3.89 2.18
CA ILE A 87 -1.48 3.04 2.51
C ILE A 87 -0.29 3.90 2.94
N VAL A 88 0.07 4.89 2.11
CA VAL A 88 1.20 5.79 2.37
C VAL A 88 1.05 6.52 3.69
N LYS A 89 -0.13 7.10 3.97
CA LYS A 89 -0.38 7.79 5.25
C LYS A 89 -0.20 6.88 6.46
N ARG A 90 -0.62 5.62 6.36
CA ARG A 90 -0.47 4.67 7.46
C ARG A 90 0.99 4.23 7.62
N LEU A 91 1.69 3.95 6.52
CA LEU A 91 3.11 3.60 6.53
C LEU A 91 3.95 4.75 7.09
N GLU A 92 3.68 6.00 6.71
CA GLU A 92 4.37 7.18 7.25
C GLU A 92 4.29 7.22 8.78
N VAL A 93 3.10 7.10 9.35
CA VAL A 93 2.90 7.05 10.81
C VAL A 93 3.66 5.89 11.45
N ILE A 94 3.65 4.71 10.82
CA ILE A 94 4.36 3.53 11.33
C ILE A 94 5.88 3.77 11.30
N MET A 95 6.42 4.26 10.19
CA MET A 95 7.86 4.48 10.01
C MET A 95 8.40 5.57 10.94
N MET A 96 7.63 6.63 11.19
CA MET A 96 8.01 7.68 12.14
C MET A 96 8.19 7.19 13.58
N GLN A 97 7.64 6.03 13.94
CA GLN A 97 7.77 5.44 15.28
C GLN A 97 8.96 4.47 15.39
N LYS A 98 9.65 4.17 14.29
CA LYS A 98 10.72 3.15 14.27
C LYS A 98 12.09 3.75 14.54
N ARG A 99 13.00 2.88 14.99
CA ARG A 99 14.44 3.14 15.03
C ARG A 99 15.06 2.50 13.80
N PHE A 100 16.06 3.16 13.24
CA PHE A 100 16.74 2.73 12.04
C PHE A 100 18.24 2.56 12.30
N SER A 101 18.77 1.38 11.99
CA SER A 101 20.21 1.21 11.76
C SER A 101 20.55 1.63 10.33
N GLN A 102 21.83 1.67 9.97
CA GLN A 102 22.25 1.95 8.59
C GLN A 102 21.67 0.91 7.60
N LEU A 103 21.70 -0.37 7.99
CA LEU A 103 21.11 -1.46 7.20
C LEU A 103 19.59 -1.34 7.13
N GLY A 104 18.94 -0.90 8.21
CA GLY A 104 17.53 -0.52 8.18
C GLY A 104 17.22 0.58 7.17
N GLY A 105 18.07 1.60 7.07
CA GLY A 105 17.93 2.65 6.06
C GLY A 105 17.94 2.09 4.63
N LEU A 106 18.86 1.15 4.35
CA LEU A 106 18.95 0.48 3.04
C LEU A 106 17.73 -0.43 2.78
N GLN A 107 17.28 -1.18 3.79
CA GLN A 107 16.05 -1.96 3.73
C GLN A 107 14.85 -1.07 3.36
N LEU A 108 14.71 0.08 4.03
CA LEU A 108 13.61 1.00 3.77
C LEU A 108 13.64 1.55 2.34
N ASP A 109 14.82 1.93 1.84
CA ASP A 109 14.98 2.39 0.46
C ASP A 109 14.56 1.32 -0.56
N ARG A 110 14.96 0.06 -0.32
CA ARG A 110 14.54 -1.10 -1.13
C ARG A 110 13.03 -1.31 -1.07
N ASP A 111 12.44 -1.27 0.13
CA ASP A 111 11.01 -1.46 0.34
C ASP A 111 10.21 -0.37 -0.39
N VAL A 112 10.60 0.90 -0.24
CA VAL A 112 9.96 2.05 -0.91
C VAL A 112 10.10 1.93 -2.43
N SER A 113 11.29 1.56 -2.92
CA SER A 113 11.53 1.36 -4.36
C SER A 113 10.61 0.28 -4.95
N ALA A 114 10.43 -0.83 -4.23
CA ALA A 114 9.52 -1.90 -4.64
C ALA A 114 8.05 -1.44 -4.65
N LEU A 115 7.61 -0.70 -3.63
CA LEU A 115 6.26 -0.13 -3.59
C LEU A 115 6.02 0.85 -4.75
N VAL A 116 6.94 1.78 -4.99
CA VAL A 116 6.86 2.75 -6.09
C VAL A 116 6.81 2.04 -7.43
N SER A 117 7.75 1.12 -7.68
CA SER A 117 7.79 0.37 -8.94
C SER A 117 6.49 -0.39 -9.20
N HIS A 118 5.88 -0.97 -8.16
CA HIS A 118 4.64 -1.70 -8.31
C HIS A 118 3.45 -0.76 -8.57
N PHE A 119 3.28 0.27 -7.75
CA PHE A 119 2.14 1.18 -7.88
C PHE A 119 2.19 2.01 -9.16
N SER A 120 3.38 2.40 -9.64
CA SER A 120 3.53 3.03 -10.96
C SER A 120 3.17 2.11 -12.13
N GLY A 121 3.12 0.79 -11.93
CA GLY A 121 2.60 -0.13 -12.93
C GLY A 121 1.07 -0.27 -12.91
N MET A 122 0.43 0.14 -11.80
CA MET A 122 -1.03 0.07 -11.63
C MET A 122 -1.76 1.32 -12.13
N THR A 123 -1.07 2.47 -12.15
CA THR A 123 -1.56 3.80 -12.54
C THR A 123 -0.76 4.33 -13.74
#